data_AF-A0A7R6W8C4-F1
#
_entry.id   AF-A0A7R6W8C4-F1
#
_cell.length_a   1.000
_cell.length_b   1.000
_cell.length_c   1.000
_cell.angle_alpha   90.00
_cell.angle_beta   90.00
_cell.angle_gamma   90.00
#
_symmetry.space_group_name_H-M   'P 1'
#
loop_
_entity.id
_entity.type
_entity.pdbx_description
1 polymer ?
#
loop_
_entity_poly.entity_id
_entity_poly.type
_entity_poly.pdbx_seq_one_letter_code
_entity_poly.pdbx_strand_id
1 'polypeptide(L)'
;MKKIGLLVGSLMLSGCASFGEGIATAFLEKQESEDLRECKIFGKQFGGMEASFEQSQHTVKVLMVHGVGSHVPGYSSQFQEKLAAELELTKLSGRYKEIMLTHPDFPEQDLGVLRVRRLLSADETREILFYELTWSAITDPEKERLKYDTSGAYSFRRAEVNQMLKVFSNDTSPDPMIYLGDAREEILASFRSGFCWMAGKGWDALPDHTNEQCVFDKEVITRLPSDEYAIISHSLGSRIVMDGMQSIAQRVGKATDGNHSEIEASFVDTFQQKRIPFYLMSNQLPLLEMGQQPPEIIDQQDDYCIPGGKKYADRLVASTSIIAFSDPNDLLSYAIPQEFARHHLDSRLCAEITNININVAHVIDMFGMGKFANPLTAHTGYDSDDRVVALIAEGIGTQNTAAIIKERCDWVEYVD
;
A
#
# COMPACT_ATOMS: atom_id res chain seq x y z
N MET A 1 27.42 74.34 -21.83
CA MET A 1 26.71 73.97 -20.59
C MET A 1 25.77 72.84 -20.93
N LYS A 2 25.97 71.71 -20.25
CA LYS A 2 25.47 70.38 -20.61
C LYS A 2 24.49 69.97 -19.51
N LYS A 3 23.48 69.18 -19.89
CA LYS A 3 22.68 68.27 -19.06
C LYS A 3 21.32 68.77 -18.51
N ILE A 4 20.43 67.77 -18.50
CA ILE A 4 19.31 67.48 -17.59
C ILE A 4 17.94 67.71 -18.24
N GLY A 5 17.50 66.68 -18.96
CA GLY A 5 16.14 66.50 -19.45
C GLY A 5 16.05 65.09 -19.98
N LEU A 6 15.06 64.32 -19.54
CA LEU A 6 14.87 62.88 -19.75
C LEU A 6 15.86 61.95 -19.01
N LEU A 7 15.63 61.71 -17.71
CA LEU A 7 15.89 60.41 -17.09
C LEU A 7 15.13 60.27 -15.75
N VAL A 8 13.79 60.36 -15.79
CA VAL A 8 12.94 60.07 -14.60
C VAL A 8 11.75 59.14 -14.91
N GLY A 9 11.47 58.83 -16.17
CA GLY A 9 10.32 58.00 -16.55
C GLY A 9 10.50 56.47 -16.39
N SER A 10 11.72 55.98 -16.14
CA SER A 10 12.03 54.54 -16.26
C SER A 10 12.23 53.81 -14.92
N LEU A 11 12.21 54.53 -13.78
CA LEU A 11 12.48 53.97 -12.45
C LEU A 11 11.23 53.58 -11.66
N MET A 12 10.03 53.66 -12.26
CA MET A 12 8.75 53.32 -11.61
C MET A 12 8.17 51.96 -12.06
N LEU A 13 8.86 51.22 -12.94
CA LEU A 13 8.38 49.92 -13.44
C LEU A 13 8.99 48.71 -12.72
N SER A 14 10.02 48.90 -11.89
CA SER A 14 10.61 47.83 -11.08
C SER A 14 9.85 47.54 -9.78
N GLY A 15 8.90 48.39 -9.38
CA GLY A 15 8.09 48.20 -8.17
C GLY A 15 6.84 47.33 -8.35
N CYS A 16 6.40 47.08 -9.58
CA CYS A 16 5.21 46.25 -9.84
C CYS A 16 5.53 44.74 -9.83
N ALA A 17 6.78 44.36 -10.16
CA ALA A 17 7.20 42.97 -10.11
C ALA A 17 7.28 42.45 -8.66
N SER A 18 7.87 43.22 -7.74
CA SER A 18 7.98 42.81 -6.33
C SER A 18 6.65 42.87 -5.56
N PHE A 19 5.76 43.80 -5.92
CA PHE A 19 4.43 43.87 -5.33
C PHE A 19 3.51 42.74 -5.85
N GLY A 20 3.58 42.44 -7.16
CA GLY A 20 2.87 41.31 -7.76
C GLY A 20 3.35 39.96 -7.22
N GLU A 21 4.66 39.78 -7.05
CA GLU A 21 5.26 38.61 -6.44
C GLU A 21 4.83 38.47 -4.98
N GLY A 22 4.88 39.54 -4.18
CA GLY A 22 4.43 39.51 -2.77
C GLY A 22 2.95 39.19 -2.60
N ILE A 23 2.07 39.70 -3.48
CA ILE A 23 0.65 39.35 -3.48
C ILE A 23 0.43 37.89 -3.91
N ALA A 24 1.14 37.43 -4.94
CA ALA A 24 1.03 36.05 -5.40
C ALA A 24 1.51 35.07 -4.32
N THR A 25 2.63 35.34 -3.65
CA THR A 25 3.14 34.53 -2.55
C THR A 25 2.17 34.51 -1.37
N ALA A 26 1.68 35.67 -0.92
CA ALA A 26 0.72 35.73 0.19
C ALA A 26 -0.62 35.04 -0.14
N PHE A 27 -1.05 35.08 -1.41
CA PHE A 27 -2.24 34.38 -1.86
C PHE A 27 -2.04 32.87 -1.91
N LEU A 28 -0.89 32.40 -2.39
CA LEU A 28 -0.51 30.98 -2.37
C LEU A 28 -0.38 30.46 -0.93
N GLU A 29 0.30 31.19 -0.04
CA GLU A 29 0.42 30.85 1.39
C GLU A 29 -0.95 30.77 2.07
N LYS A 30 -1.87 31.68 1.73
CA LYS A 30 -3.24 31.63 2.26
C LYS A 30 -4.00 30.40 1.73
N GLN A 31 -3.83 30.04 0.46
CA GLN A 31 -4.47 28.83 -0.06
C GLN A 31 -3.87 27.55 0.52
N GLU A 32 -2.58 27.52 0.81
CA GLU A 32 -1.96 26.41 1.56
C GLU A 32 -2.50 26.33 3.01
N SER A 33 -2.93 27.45 3.59
CA SER A 33 -3.56 27.50 4.92
C SER A 33 -5.01 27.03 4.96
N GLU A 34 -5.74 27.09 3.84
CA GLU A 34 -7.10 26.59 3.71
C GLU A 34 -7.08 25.16 3.12
N ASP A 35 -7.37 24.14 3.93
CA ASP A 35 -7.40 22.76 3.43
C ASP A 35 -8.65 22.50 2.57
N LEU A 36 -8.49 22.58 1.25
CA LEU A 36 -9.52 22.32 0.24
C LEU A 36 -9.60 20.85 -0.21
N ARG A 37 -8.82 19.94 0.39
CA ARG A 37 -8.73 18.55 -0.03
C ARG A 37 -10.03 17.81 0.26
N GLU A 38 -10.62 17.21 -0.77
CA GLU A 38 -11.84 16.40 -0.65
C GLU A 38 -11.53 14.99 -0.12
N CYS A 39 -12.52 14.37 0.51
CA CYS A 39 -12.52 12.96 0.89
C CYS A 39 -13.93 12.39 0.75
N LYS A 40 -14.10 11.40 -0.13
CA LYS A 40 -15.39 10.73 -0.39
C LYS A 40 -15.21 9.22 -0.33
N ILE A 41 -16.04 8.57 0.47
CA ILE A 41 -15.95 7.14 0.76
C ILE A 41 -17.22 6.46 0.23
N PHE A 42 -17.04 5.39 -0.53
CA PHE A 42 -18.12 4.60 -1.12
C PHE A 42 -17.89 3.13 -0.81
N GLY A 43 -18.73 2.54 0.04
CA GLY A 43 -18.53 1.17 0.51
C GLY A 43 -19.30 0.87 1.78
N LYS A 44 -19.19 -0.38 2.24
CA LYS A 44 -19.70 -0.80 3.54
C LYS A 44 -18.84 -0.20 4.67
N GLN A 45 -19.40 -0.16 5.88
CA GLN A 45 -18.62 0.18 7.07
C GLN A 45 -17.47 -0.83 7.27
N PHE A 46 -16.37 -0.36 7.86
CA PHE A 46 -15.25 -1.22 8.26
C PHE A 46 -14.58 -0.63 9.50
N GLY A 47 -14.06 -1.48 10.39
CA GLY A 47 -13.62 -1.05 11.73
C GLY A 47 -12.13 -0.73 11.89
N GLY A 48 -11.37 -0.68 10.79
CA GLY A 48 -9.92 -0.46 10.84
C GLY A 48 -9.16 -1.57 11.61
N MET A 49 -7.92 -1.26 11.98
CA MET A 49 -7.10 -2.10 12.86
C MET A 49 -7.60 -2.13 14.30
N GLU A 50 -8.30 -1.10 14.78
CA GLU A 50 -8.93 -1.11 16.11
C GLU A 50 -9.88 -2.30 16.27
N ALA A 51 -10.73 -2.58 15.29
CA ALA A 51 -11.60 -3.75 15.32
C ALA A 51 -10.82 -5.08 15.28
N SER A 52 -9.59 -5.08 14.76
CA SER A 52 -8.73 -6.27 14.76
C SER A 52 -8.20 -6.58 16.17
N PHE A 53 -7.99 -5.58 17.03
CA PHE A 53 -7.64 -5.81 18.44
C PHE A 53 -8.79 -6.40 19.24
N GLU A 54 -10.03 -6.02 18.94
CA GLU A 54 -11.22 -6.58 19.61
C GLU A 54 -11.42 -8.08 19.26
N GLN A 55 -11.01 -8.48 18.06
CA GLN A 55 -11.13 -9.85 17.56
C GLN A 55 -9.92 -10.71 17.93
N SER A 56 -8.74 -10.11 17.97
CA SER A 56 -7.50 -10.82 18.28
C SER A 56 -7.44 -11.25 19.75
N GLN A 57 -6.94 -12.45 19.97
CA GLN A 57 -6.58 -12.92 21.32
C GLN A 57 -5.08 -12.79 21.59
N HIS A 58 -4.30 -12.34 20.61
CA HIS A 58 -2.84 -12.30 20.66
C HIS A 58 -2.28 -11.06 19.94
N THR A 59 -2.21 -11.09 18.61
CA THR A 59 -1.42 -10.14 17.83
C THR A 59 -2.15 -9.76 16.55
N VAL A 60 -2.11 -8.48 16.19
CA VAL A 60 -2.45 -8.00 14.85
C VAL A 60 -1.19 -7.97 14.00
N LYS A 61 -1.19 -8.67 12.86
CA LYS A 61 -0.03 -8.81 11.98
C LYS A 61 -0.26 -8.06 10.69
N VAL A 62 0.63 -7.12 10.38
CA VAL A 62 0.47 -6.21 9.24
C VAL A 62 1.62 -6.45 8.27
N LEU A 63 1.30 -6.80 7.02
CA LEU A 63 2.29 -6.87 5.93
C LEU A 63 2.18 -5.62 5.07
N MET A 64 3.26 -4.83 4.98
CA MET A 64 3.35 -3.70 4.07
C MET A 64 4.17 -4.09 2.83
N VAL A 65 3.61 -3.84 1.64
CA VAL A 65 4.22 -4.13 0.34
C VAL A 65 4.35 -2.84 -0.46
N HIS A 66 5.58 -2.40 -0.74
CA HIS A 66 5.81 -1.20 -1.55
C HIS A 66 5.47 -1.41 -3.03
N GLY A 67 5.32 -0.29 -3.75
CA GLY A 67 5.16 -0.25 -5.19
C GLY A 67 6.46 0.07 -5.91
N VAL A 68 6.35 0.80 -7.02
CA VAL A 68 7.49 1.17 -7.87
C VAL A 68 8.57 1.96 -7.14
N GLY A 69 9.77 1.98 -7.71
CA GLY A 69 10.97 2.64 -7.21
C GLY A 69 11.90 1.67 -6.47
N SER A 70 13.16 2.06 -6.32
CA SER A 70 14.10 1.36 -5.44
C SER A 70 13.83 1.75 -3.99
N HIS A 71 13.53 0.77 -3.15
CA HIS A 71 13.32 0.94 -1.72
C HIS A 71 14.42 0.24 -0.95
N VAL A 72 14.71 0.77 0.24
CA VAL A 72 15.57 0.12 1.23
C VAL A 72 14.74 -0.18 2.48
N PRO A 73 15.12 -1.20 3.28
CA PRO A 73 14.43 -1.45 4.54
C PRO A 73 14.37 -0.19 5.41
N GLY A 74 13.19 0.13 5.91
CA GLY A 74 12.85 1.35 6.63
C GLY A 74 11.97 2.34 5.85
N TYR A 75 11.64 2.07 4.59
CA TYR A 75 10.80 2.95 3.76
C TYR A 75 9.42 3.22 4.39
N SER A 76 8.89 2.32 5.22
CA SER A 76 7.59 2.45 5.88
C SER A 76 7.62 3.20 7.22
N SER A 77 8.80 3.65 7.68
CA SER A 77 8.98 4.13 9.06
C SER A 77 8.05 5.30 9.42
N GLN A 78 7.88 6.28 8.51
CA GLN A 78 6.99 7.41 8.75
C GLN A 78 5.55 6.94 8.92
N PHE A 79 5.04 6.12 7.99
CA PHE A 79 3.70 5.56 8.09
C PHE A 79 3.50 4.75 9.37
N GLN A 80 4.47 3.90 9.71
CA GLN A 80 4.43 3.07 10.91
C GLN A 80 4.36 3.93 12.19
N GLU A 81 5.10 5.03 12.27
CA GLU A 81 5.07 5.94 13.42
C GLU A 81 3.71 6.62 13.56
N LYS A 82 3.12 7.07 12.45
CA LYS A 82 1.78 7.68 12.46
C LYS A 82 0.70 6.67 12.83
N LEU A 83 0.75 5.48 12.25
CA LEU A 83 -0.19 4.39 12.56
C LEU A 83 -0.08 3.97 14.04
N ALA A 84 1.15 3.86 14.57
CA ALA A 84 1.36 3.56 15.98
C ALA A 84 0.81 4.66 16.89
N ALA A 85 0.98 5.93 16.50
CA ALA A 85 0.43 7.06 17.25
C ALA A 85 -1.11 7.04 17.25
N GLU A 86 -1.73 6.81 16.09
CA GLU A 86 -3.20 6.74 15.94
C GLU A 86 -3.79 5.58 16.76
N LEU A 87 -3.11 4.43 16.81
CA LEU A 87 -3.54 3.24 17.58
C LEU A 87 -3.07 3.23 19.05
N GLU A 88 -2.47 4.33 19.53
CA GLU A 88 -1.93 4.47 20.89
C GLU A 88 -0.86 3.41 21.28
N LEU A 89 -0.11 2.91 20.30
CA LEU A 89 0.99 1.96 20.49
C LEU A 89 2.29 2.70 20.85
N THR A 90 2.44 3.00 22.13
CA THR A 90 3.53 3.84 22.66
C THR A 90 4.83 3.12 22.99
N LYS A 91 4.87 1.78 22.88
CA LYS A 91 6.05 0.94 23.11
C LYS A 91 6.47 0.25 21.83
N LEU A 92 7.78 0.11 21.61
CA LEU A 92 8.33 -0.53 20.41
C LEU A 92 9.58 -1.36 20.73
N SER A 93 9.83 -2.40 19.94
CA SER A 93 11.08 -3.15 20.03
C SER A 93 12.28 -2.24 19.69
N GLY A 94 13.32 -2.28 20.53
CA GLY A 94 14.54 -1.50 20.32
C GLY A 94 15.42 -2.00 19.15
N ARG A 95 15.13 -3.21 18.63
CA ARG A 95 15.76 -3.78 17.44
C ARG A 95 14.69 -4.27 16.48
N TYR A 96 15.07 -4.33 15.21
CA TYR A 96 14.30 -5.01 14.17
C TYR A 96 14.75 -6.46 14.07
N LYS A 97 13.88 -7.31 13.55
CA LYS A 97 14.26 -8.61 13.01
C LYS A 97 14.31 -8.51 11.50
N GLU A 98 15.32 -9.11 10.87
CA GLU A 98 15.53 -9.02 9.43
C GLU A 98 15.70 -10.41 8.83
N ILE A 99 14.78 -10.77 7.95
CA ILE A 99 14.71 -12.07 7.31
C ILE A 99 15.05 -11.88 5.83
N MET A 100 16.17 -12.44 5.39
CA MET A 100 16.52 -12.54 3.98
C MET A 100 15.64 -13.62 3.34
N LEU A 101 14.84 -13.24 2.37
CA LEU A 101 13.83 -14.13 1.81
C LEU A 101 14.47 -15.12 0.85
N THR A 102 14.13 -16.39 1.01
CA THR A 102 14.59 -17.48 0.14
C THR A 102 13.41 -18.35 -0.30
N HIS A 103 13.49 -18.89 -1.51
CA HIS A 103 12.46 -19.76 -2.07
C HIS A 103 13.10 -20.90 -2.87
N PRO A 104 12.63 -22.18 -2.75
CA PRO A 104 13.23 -23.31 -3.44
C PRO A 104 13.26 -23.20 -4.97
N ASP A 105 12.24 -22.57 -5.56
CA ASP A 105 12.17 -22.33 -7.01
C ASP A 105 13.21 -21.29 -7.50
N PHE A 106 13.77 -20.49 -6.58
CA PHE A 106 14.72 -19.41 -6.87
C PHE A 106 15.89 -19.40 -5.86
N PRO A 107 16.68 -20.49 -5.76
CA PRO A 107 17.63 -20.69 -4.66
C PRO A 107 18.83 -19.75 -4.69
N GLU A 108 19.14 -19.17 -5.86
CA GLU A 108 20.30 -18.29 -6.08
C GLU A 108 19.89 -16.81 -6.22
N GLN A 109 18.59 -16.50 -6.15
CA GLN A 109 18.10 -15.13 -6.33
C GLN A 109 17.97 -14.40 -4.98
N ASP A 110 18.29 -13.11 -4.98
CA ASP A 110 17.98 -12.22 -3.86
C ASP A 110 16.51 -11.80 -3.97
N LEU A 111 15.65 -12.48 -3.19
CA LEU A 111 14.22 -12.19 -3.15
C LEU A 111 13.88 -11.00 -2.22
N GLY A 112 14.90 -10.32 -1.70
CA GLY A 112 14.74 -9.17 -0.83
C GLY A 112 14.61 -9.50 0.65
N VAL A 113 14.12 -8.54 1.41
CA VAL A 113 14.18 -8.55 2.88
C VAL A 113 12.78 -8.34 3.47
N LEU A 114 12.46 -9.11 4.49
CA LEU A 114 11.33 -8.87 5.37
C LEU A 114 11.83 -8.33 6.71
N ARG A 115 11.56 -7.05 6.97
CA ARG A 115 11.93 -6.39 8.22
C ARG A 115 10.74 -6.34 9.16
N VAL A 116 10.91 -6.79 10.40
CA VAL A 116 9.82 -6.90 11.39
C VAL A 116 10.08 -6.00 12.58
N ARG A 117 9.05 -5.25 13.00
CA ARG A 117 9.04 -4.46 14.23
C ARG A 117 7.84 -4.82 15.10
N ARG A 118 8.06 -4.88 16.41
CA ARG A 118 7.00 -5.06 17.40
C ARG A 118 6.57 -3.71 17.97
N LEU A 119 5.27 -3.47 17.99
CA LEU A 119 4.62 -2.28 18.52
C LEU A 119 3.62 -2.73 19.59
N LEU A 120 3.55 -2.00 20.70
CA LEU A 120 2.77 -2.38 21.89
C LEU A 120 2.08 -1.15 22.48
N SER A 121 0.89 -1.34 23.05
CA SER A 121 0.27 -0.34 23.92
C SER A 121 1.06 -0.15 25.22
N ALA A 122 0.80 0.94 25.95
CA ALA A 122 1.50 1.26 27.19
C ALA A 122 1.37 0.15 28.26
N ASP A 123 0.21 -0.48 28.33
CA ASP A 123 -0.12 -1.58 29.23
C ASP A 123 0.21 -2.97 28.64
N GLU A 124 0.75 -3.02 27.42
CA GLU A 124 1.14 -4.24 26.68
C GLU A 124 -0.02 -5.23 26.43
N THR A 125 -1.26 -4.73 26.40
CA THR A 125 -2.45 -5.54 26.07
C THR A 125 -2.75 -5.60 24.57
N ARG A 126 -2.25 -4.63 23.80
CA ARG A 126 -2.38 -4.58 22.33
C ARG A 126 -1.01 -4.74 21.69
N GLU A 127 -0.93 -5.56 20.65
CA GLU A 127 0.32 -5.84 19.93
C GLU A 127 0.10 -5.79 18.42
N ILE A 128 0.99 -5.06 17.73
CA ILE A 128 1.22 -5.19 16.29
C ILE A 128 2.60 -5.78 16.02
N LEU A 129 2.64 -6.78 15.15
CA LEU A 129 3.86 -7.13 14.40
C LEU A 129 3.75 -6.57 13.00
N PHE A 130 4.59 -5.59 12.71
CA PHE A 130 4.62 -4.89 11.45
C PHE A 130 5.76 -5.45 10.60
N TYR A 131 5.38 -6.07 9.48
CA TYR A 131 6.26 -6.69 8.50
C TYR A 131 6.37 -5.78 7.29
N GLU A 132 7.58 -5.32 6.99
CA GLU A 132 7.90 -4.49 5.84
C GLU A 132 8.63 -5.36 4.80
N LEU A 133 8.01 -5.53 3.62
CA LEU A 133 8.58 -6.30 2.52
C LEU A 133 9.31 -5.39 1.54
N THR A 134 10.63 -5.55 1.41
CA THR A 134 11.43 -4.86 0.40
C THR A 134 11.87 -5.85 -0.69
N TRP A 135 11.28 -5.74 -1.89
CA TRP A 135 11.54 -6.62 -3.03
C TRP A 135 12.45 -5.99 -4.10
N SER A 136 12.90 -4.74 -3.93
CA SER A 136 13.69 -3.99 -4.92
C SER A 136 14.97 -4.70 -5.39
N ALA A 137 15.55 -5.59 -4.58
CA ALA A 137 16.70 -6.41 -4.98
C ALA A 137 16.47 -7.20 -6.28
N ILE A 138 15.22 -7.55 -6.58
CA ILE A 138 14.82 -8.28 -7.77
C ILE A 138 14.90 -7.38 -9.03
N THR A 139 14.50 -6.11 -8.94
CA THR A 139 14.37 -5.23 -10.13
C THR A 139 15.53 -4.25 -10.30
N ASP A 140 16.24 -3.92 -9.22
CA ASP A 140 17.37 -2.99 -9.25
C ASP A 140 18.45 -3.36 -10.29
N PRO A 141 18.88 -4.63 -10.44
CA PRO A 141 19.88 -5.00 -11.45
C PRO A 141 19.48 -4.66 -12.89
N GLU A 142 18.19 -4.75 -13.22
CA GLU A 142 17.66 -4.38 -14.52
C GLU A 142 17.62 -2.86 -14.69
N LYS A 143 17.24 -2.12 -13.64
CA LYS A 143 17.21 -0.65 -13.64
C LYS A 143 18.61 -0.02 -13.75
N GLU A 144 19.65 -0.68 -13.26
CA GLU A 144 21.05 -0.24 -13.44
C GLU A 144 21.39 0.02 -14.92
N ARG A 145 20.76 -0.72 -15.85
CA ARG A 145 20.97 -0.58 -17.29
C ARG A 145 20.53 0.78 -17.83
N LEU A 146 19.70 1.53 -17.10
CA LEU A 146 19.26 2.89 -17.47
C LEU A 146 20.07 4.00 -16.82
N LYS A 147 20.98 3.69 -15.88
CA LYS A 147 21.77 4.72 -15.18
C LYS A 147 22.70 5.52 -16.08
N TYR A 148 23.05 5.02 -17.27
CA TYR A 148 23.84 5.80 -18.23
C TYR A 148 23.14 7.10 -18.64
N ASP A 149 21.79 7.16 -18.61
CA ASP A 149 21.02 8.33 -19.05
C ASP A 149 20.94 9.44 -17.97
N THR A 150 21.08 9.08 -16.71
CA THR A 150 21.08 10.02 -15.58
C THR A 150 22.49 10.33 -15.07
N SER A 151 23.53 9.83 -15.73
CA SER A 151 24.93 10.04 -15.39
C SER A 151 25.79 10.48 -16.59
N GLY A 152 27.02 10.90 -16.31
CA GLY A 152 28.05 11.14 -17.32
C GLY A 152 27.62 12.07 -18.45
N ALA A 153 27.42 11.50 -19.65
CA ALA A 153 27.28 12.23 -20.91
C ALA A 153 25.99 13.04 -21.05
N TYR A 154 24.94 12.71 -20.30
CA TYR A 154 23.60 13.29 -20.47
C TYR A 154 23.17 14.23 -19.34
N SER A 155 23.58 13.95 -18.10
CA SER A 155 23.09 14.69 -16.92
C SER A 155 23.46 16.17 -16.94
N PHE A 156 24.69 16.53 -17.32
CA PHE A 156 25.17 17.92 -17.33
C PHE A 156 24.48 18.81 -18.37
N ARG A 157 23.79 18.21 -19.35
CA ARG A 157 23.04 18.94 -20.40
C ARG A 157 21.57 19.11 -20.06
N ARG A 158 21.07 18.38 -19.06
CA ARG A 158 19.65 18.38 -18.69
C ARG A 158 19.40 19.49 -17.68
N ALA A 159 18.31 20.23 -17.88
CA ALA A 159 17.84 21.18 -16.88
C ALA A 159 17.54 20.45 -15.56
N GLU A 160 17.79 21.11 -14.42
CA GLU A 160 17.78 20.48 -13.10
C GLU A 160 16.45 19.78 -12.78
N VAL A 161 15.31 20.44 -13.04
CA VAL A 161 13.98 19.86 -12.83
C VAL A 161 13.76 18.65 -13.73
N ASN A 162 14.17 18.73 -15.01
CA ASN A 162 14.04 17.60 -15.94
C ASN A 162 14.95 16.43 -15.52
N GLN A 163 16.11 16.71 -14.93
CA GLN A 163 17.02 15.70 -14.40
C GLN A 163 16.39 14.97 -13.21
N MET A 164 15.76 15.70 -12.29
CA MET A 164 15.00 15.10 -11.19
C MET A 164 13.89 14.17 -11.71
N LEU A 165 13.05 14.67 -12.63
CA LEU A 165 11.97 13.88 -13.22
C LEU A 165 12.50 12.64 -13.97
N LYS A 166 13.65 12.76 -14.62
CA LYS A 166 14.25 11.64 -15.36
C LYS A 166 14.85 10.58 -14.44
N VAL A 167 15.47 10.98 -13.32
CA VAL A 167 15.91 10.04 -12.27
C VAL A 167 14.70 9.26 -11.73
N PHE A 168 13.63 9.97 -11.35
CA PHE A 168 12.40 9.34 -10.90
C PHE A 168 11.81 8.38 -11.94
N SER A 169 11.71 8.81 -13.21
CA SER A 169 11.19 7.97 -14.28
C SER A 169 12.04 6.72 -14.52
N ASN A 170 13.37 6.84 -14.53
CA ASN A 170 14.25 5.68 -14.73
C ASN A 170 14.22 4.71 -13.54
N ASP A 171 13.84 5.17 -12.35
CA ASP A 171 13.71 4.33 -11.17
C ASP A 171 12.34 3.65 -11.05
N THR A 172 11.27 4.33 -11.47
CA THR A 172 9.88 3.87 -11.22
C THR A 172 9.19 3.28 -12.43
N SER A 173 9.39 3.87 -13.62
CA SER A 173 8.69 3.46 -14.85
C SER A 173 9.05 2.05 -15.33
N PRO A 174 10.28 1.51 -15.10
CA PRO A 174 10.60 0.14 -15.48
C PRO A 174 9.89 -0.93 -14.65
N ASP A 175 9.56 -0.67 -13.39
CA ASP A 175 9.08 -1.72 -12.48
C ASP A 175 7.79 -2.40 -12.97
N PRO A 176 6.76 -1.70 -13.49
CA PRO A 176 5.61 -2.37 -14.10
C PRO A 176 5.99 -3.24 -15.29
N MET A 177 6.96 -2.82 -16.12
CA MET A 177 7.41 -3.61 -17.27
C MET A 177 8.17 -4.86 -16.83
N ILE A 178 9.02 -4.74 -15.80
CA ILE A 178 9.77 -5.85 -15.21
C ILE A 178 8.80 -6.84 -14.55
N TYR A 179 7.81 -6.33 -13.80
CA TYR A 179 6.77 -7.14 -13.16
C TYR A 179 5.87 -7.87 -14.15
N LEU A 180 5.56 -7.28 -15.31
CA LEU A 180 4.81 -7.95 -16.38
C LEU A 180 5.66 -8.98 -17.14
N GLY A 181 6.98 -9.02 -16.92
CA GLY A 181 7.92 -9.96 -17.52
C GLY A 181 8.32 -11.11 -16.58
N ASP A 182 9.55 -11.59 -16.73
CA ASP A 182 10.04 -12.80 -16.06
C ASP A 182 10.20 -12.64 -14.53
N ALA A 183 10.41 -11.41 -14.04
CA ALA A 183 10.59 -11.13 -12.62
C ALA A 183 9.31 -11.28 -11.80
N ARG A 184 8.14 -11.45 -12.46
CA ARG A 184 6.86 -11.64 -11.77
C ARG A 184 6.91 -12.74 -10.74
N GLU A 185 7.37 -13.93 -11.12
CA GLU A 185 7.34 -15.09 -10.21
C GLU A 185 8.36 -14.98 -9.07
N GLU A 186 9.46 -14.26 -9.28
CA GLU A 186 10.43 -13.93 -8.23
C GLU A 186 9.80 -12.98 -7.20
N ILE A 187 9.11 -11.93 -7.65
CA ILE A 187 8.39 -10.99 -6.77
C ILE A 187 7.25 -11.71 -6.03
N LEU A 188 6.51 -12.60 -6.70
CA LEU A 188 5.49 -13.41 -6.04
C LEU A 188 6.10 -14.44 -5.07
N ALA A 189 7.28 -14.98 -5.34
CA ALA A 189 8.00 -15.83 -4.39
C ALA A 189 8.46 -15.03 -3.16
N SER A 190 8.92 -13.79 -3.34
CA SER A 190 9.22 -12.85 -2.26
C SER A 190 7.99 -12.61 -1.39
N PHE A 191 6.86 -12.24 -1.99
CA PHE A 191 5.59 -12.06 -1.28
C PHE A 191 5.15 -13.32 -0.52
N ARG A 192 5.11 -14.49 -1.18
CA ARG A 192 4.71 -15.77 -0.56
C ARG A 192 5.59 -16.12 0.63
N SER A 193 6.90 -15.91 0.52
CA SER A 193 7.85 -16.17 1.59
C SER A 193 7.65 -15.22 2.77
N GLY A 194 7.45 -13.92 2.50
CA GLY A 194 7.13 -12.92 3.51
C GLY A 194 5.81 -13.22 4.24
N PHE A 195 4.78 -13.59 3.48
CA PHE A 195 3.48 -13.99 4.03
C PHE A 195 3.59 -15.24 4.91
N CYS A 196 4.39 -16.23 4.50
CA CYS A 196 4.64 -17.44 5.31
C CYS A 196 5.25 -17.06 6.68
N TRP A 197 6.28 -16.22 6.70
CA TRP A 197 6.90 -15.76 7.95
C TRP A 197 5.92 -15.02 8.85
N MET A 198 5.09 -14.14 8.26
CA MET A 198 4.02 -13.45 8.99
C MET A 198 3.01 -14.44 9.58
N ALA A 199 2.52 -15.39 8.80
CA ALA A 199 1.51 -16.36 9.23
C ALA A 199 2.05 -17.30 10.32
N GLY A 200 3.29 -17.76 10.19
CA GLY A 200 3.82 -18.88 10.96
C GLY A 200 4.26 -18.58 12.40
N LYS A 201 4.72 -17.35 12.69
CA LYS A 201 5.53 -17.09 13.90
C LYS A 201 5.09 -15.88 14.73
N GLY A 202 5.30 -15.96 16.04
CA GLY A 202 5.27 -14.83 16.96
C GLY A 202 6.58 -14.07 17.04
N TRP A 203 6.58 -12.92 17.71
CA TRP A 203 7.80 -12.14 17.92
C TRP A 203 8.95 -12.95 18.51
N ASP A 204 8.71 -13.68 19.61
CA ASP A 204 9.78 -14.39 20.32
C ASP A 204 10.32 -15.59 19.54
N ALA A 205 9.52 -16.16 18.63
CA ALA A 205 9.91 -17.29 17.80
C ALA A 205 10.54 -16.87 16.46
N LEU A 206 10.36 -15.61 16.03
CA LEU A 206 11.04 -15.08 14.86
C LEU A 206 12.55 -14.97 15.11
N PRO A 207 13.41 -15.37 14.16
CA PRO A 207 14.85 -15.18 14.28
C PRO A 207 15.21 -13.69 14.23
N ASP A 208 16.29 -13.28 14.92
CA ASP A 208 16.80 -11.91 14.81
C ASP A 208 17.32 -11.63 13.39
N HIS A 209 18.06 -12.59 12.83
CA HIS A 209 18.51 -12.61 11.44
C HIS A 209 18.46 -14.04 10.89
N THR A 210 17.97 -14.24 9.68
CA THR A 210 18.00 -15.54 9.00
C THR A 210 18.00 -15.40 7.48
N ASN A 211 18.45 -16.44 6.79
CA ASN A 211 18.26 -16.68 5.37
C ASN A 211 17.61 -18.05 5.10
N GLU A 212 17.04 -18.67 6.14
CA GLU A 212 16.36 -19.95 6.01
C GLU A 212 15.01 -19.80 5.31
N GLN A 213 14.58 -20.87 4.65
CA GLN A 213 13.24 -20.94 4.06
C GLN A 213 12.19 -20.94 5.18
N CYS A 214 11.10 -20.19 4.98
CA CYS A 214 9.94 -20.32 5.85
C CYS A 214 9.31 -21.71 5.72
N VAL A 215 9.08 -22.36 6.86
CA VAL A 215 8.32 -23.62 6.94
C VAL A 215 7.29 -23.47 8.05
N PHE A 216 6.05 -23.83 7.75
CA PHE A 216 5.02 -23.93 8.79
C PHE A 216 5.32 -25.10 9.72
N ASP A 217 5.35 -24.80 11.01
CA ASP A 217 5.44 -25.79 12.07
C ASP A 217 4.20 -25.73 12.98
N LYS A 218 4.22 -26.45 14.10
CA LYS A 218 3.07 -26.53 15.01
C LYS A 218 2.65 -25.18 15.59
N GLU A 219 3.50 -24.15 15.57
CA GLU A 219 3.15 -22.83 16.08
C GLU A 219 2.04 -22.19 15.25
N VAL A 220 2.03 -22.40 13.92
CA VAL A 220 1.00 -21.83 13.04
C VAL A 220 -0.41 -22.30 13.45
N ILE A 221 -0.55 -23.55 13.88
CA ILE A 221 -1.83 -24.14 14.31
C ILE A 221 -2.37 -23.41 15.54
N THR A 222 -1.49 -23.00 16.45
CA THR A 222 -1.88 -22.29 17.67
C THR A 222 -2.14 -20.81 17.45
N ARG A 223 -1.38 -20.18 16.56
CA ARG A 223 -1.39 -18.74 16.37
C ARG A 223 -2.40 -18.27 15.34
N LEU A 224 -2.53 -19.00 14.23
CA LEU A 224 -3.40 -18.61 13.13
C LEU A 224 -4.85 -18.35 13.60
N PRO A 225 -5.47 -19.16 14.48
CA PRO A 225 -6.81 -18.86 14.97
C PRO A 225 -6.91 -17.55 15.76
N SER A 226 -5.89 -17.20 16.55
CA SER A 226 -5.90 -16.08 17.51
C SER A 226 -5.31 -14.76 16.99
N ASP A 227 -4.40 -14.83 16.03
CA ASP A 227 -3.78 -13.67 15.39
C ASP A 227 -4.72 -13.14 14.31
N GLU A 228 -4.79 -11.81 14.17
CA GLU A 228 -5.50 -11.15 13.08
C GLU A 228 -4.50 -10.59 12.07
N TYR A 229 -4.92 -10.45 10.81
CA TYR A 229 -4.01 -10.13 9.69
C TYR A 229 -4.53 -8.96 8.89
N ALA A 230 -3.63 -8.08 8.46
CA ALA A 230 -3.93 -7.01 7.52
C ALA A 230 -2.80 -6.88 6.50
N ILE A 231 -3.13 -6.45 5.29
CA ILE A 231 -2.13 -6.14 4.26
C ILE A 231 -2.29 -4.68 3.86
N ILE A 232 -1.17 -3.97 3.79
CA ILE A 232 -1.08 -2.60 3.30
C ILE A 232 -0.22 -2.64 2.05
N SER A 233 -0.63 -1.95 1.01
CA SER A 233 0.20 -1.79 -0.18
C SER A 233 0.19 -0.38 -0.70
N HIS A 234 1.17 -0.07 -1.54
CA HIS A 234 1.25 1.19 -2.25
C HIS A 234 1.47 0.95 -3.75
N SER A 235 0.78 1.68 -4.63
CA SER A 235 1.04 1.67 -6.08
C SER A 235 1.06 0.25 -6.67
N LEU A 236 2.09 -0.15 -7.42
CA LEU A 236 2.30 -1.52 -7.94
C LEU A 236 2.14 -2.63 -6.88
N GLY A 237 2.39 -2.31 -5.60
CA GLY A 237 2.19 -3.23 -4.49
C GLY A 237 0.76 -3.79 -4.43
N SER A 238 -0.26 -3.03 -4.86
CA SER A 238 -1.64 -3.53 -4.87
C SER A 238 -1.82 -4.72 -5.80
N ARG A 239 -1.15 -4.71 -6.97
CA ARG A 239 -1.13 -5.85 -7.88
C ARG A 239 -0.36 -7.03 -7.31
N ILE A 240 0.81 -6.78 -6.71
CA ILE A 240 1.64 -7.82 -6.09
C ILE A 240 0.84 -8.56 -5.00
N VAL A 241 0.11 -7.82 -4.16
CA VAL A 241 -0.74 -8.41 -3.10
C VAL A 241 -1.83 -9.29 -3.70
N MET A 242 -2.57 -8.80 -4.70
CA MET A 242 -3.66 -9.59 -5.30
C MET A 242 -3.15 -10.85 -6.01
N ASP A 243 -2.07 -10.73 -6.79
CA ASP A 243 -1.44 -11.88 -7.44
C ASP A 243 -0.83 -12.87 -6.45
N GLY A 244 -0.22 -12.35 -5.38
CA GLY A 244 0.36 -13.15 -4.32
C GLY A 244 -0.70 -13.98 -3.59
N MET A 245 -1.82 -13.36 -3.26
CA MET A 245 -2.97 -14.03 -2.63
C MET A 245 -3.66 -15.01 -3.58
N GLN A 246 -3.80 -14.68 -4.86
CA GLN A 246 -4.27 -15.63 -5.89
C GLN A 246 -3.31 -16.81 -6.00
N SER A 247 -2.00 -16.58 -5.95
CA SER A 247 -1.00 -17.64 -6.00
C SER A 247 -1.08 -18.56 -4.78
N ILE A 248 -1.35 -18.00 -3.59
CA ILE A 248 -1.64 -18.77 -2.39
C ILE A 248 -2.92 -19.60 -2.59
N ALA A 249 -4.00 -19.01 -3.12
CA ALA A 249 -5.26 -19.72 -3.42
C ALA A 249 -5.05 -20.92 -4.34
N GLN A 250 -4.26 -20.76 -5.40
CA GLN A 250 -3.92 -21.83 -6.33
C GLN A 250 -3.11 -22.95 -5.68
N ARG A 251 -2.16 -22.61 -4.79
CA ARG A 251 -1.33 -23.60 -4.09
C ARG A 251 -2.15 -24.37 -3.05
N VAL A 252 -2.99 -23.67 -2.29
CA VAL A 252 -3.90 -24.28 -1.32
C VAL A 252 -4.90 -25.22 -2.01
N GLY A 253 -5.52 -24.78 -3.11
CA GLY A 253 -6.50 -25.59 -3.85
C GLY A 253 -5.91 -26.80 -4.59
N LYS A 254 -4.62 -26.77 -4.98
CA LYS A 254 -3.91 -27.95 -5.50
C LYS A 254 -3.56 -28.94 -4.40
N ALA A 255 -3.29 -28.43 -3.21
CA ALA A 255 -2.85 -29.26 -2.11
C ALA A 255 -4.02 -30.15 -1.59
N THR A 256 -5.28 -29.70 -1.70
CA THR A 256 -6.51 -30.49 -1.36
C THR A 256 -6.72 -31.77 -2.17
N ASP A 257 -5.88 -32.05 -3.17
CA ASP A 257 -5.88 -33.29 -3.96
C ASP A 257 -5.24 -34.51 -3.25
N GLY A 258 -4.92 -34.39 -1.94
CA GLY A 258 -4.81 -35.56 -1.06
C GLY A 258 -3.42 -35.94 -0.55
N ASN A 259 -2.44 -35.02 -0.52
CA ASN A 259 -1.07 -35.32 -0.06
C ASN A 259 -0.53 -34.29 0.96
N HIS A 260 -1.37 -33.88 1.90
CA HIS A 260 -1.06 -32.85 2.89
C HIS A 260 -0.45 -33.39 4.18
N SER A 261 0.45 -32.61 4.77
CA SER A 261 0.72 -32.71 6.19
C SER A 261 -0.48 -32.23 7.02
N GLU A 262 -0.58 -32.72 8.27
CA GLU A 262 -1.61 -32.26 9.23
C GLU A 262 -1.55 -30.74 9.46
N ILE A 263 -0.35 -30.15 9.39
CA ILE A 263 -0.12 -28.72 9.55
C ILE A 263 -0.71 -27.93 8.38
N GLU A 264 -0.50 -28.38 7.15
CA GLU A 264 -1.05 -27.71 5.95
C GLU A 264 -2.57 -27.78 5.92
N ALA A 265 -3.16 -28.94 6.20
CA ALA A 265 -4.62 -29.08 6.28
C ALA A 265 -5.21 -28.15 7.35
N SER A 266 -4.60 -28.14 8.56
CA SER A 266 -5.04 -27.25 9.64
C SER A 266 -4.87 -25.77 9.31
N PHE A 267 -3.81 -25.40 8.59
CA PHE A 267 -3.61 -24.04 8.10
C PHE A 267 -4.76 -23.65 7.17
N VAL A 268 -5.05 -24.47 6.16
CA VAL A 268 -6.11 -24.20 5.17
C VAL A 268 -7.45 -24.02 5.85
N ASP A 269 -7.88 -24.98 6.67
CA ASP A 269 -9.19 -24.95 7.34
C ASP A 269 -9.37 -23.70 8.22
N THR A 270 -8.30 -23.29 8.90
CA THR A 270 -8.31 -22.11 9.77
C THR A 270 -8.25 -20.82 8.96
N PHE A 271 -7.42 -20.78 7.91
CA PHE A 271 -7.26 -19.60 7.06
C PHE A 271 -8.57 -19.25 6.33
N GLN A 272 -9.36 -20.25 5.96
CA GLN A 272 -10.71 -20.08 5.40
C GLN A 272 -11.70 -19.34 6.30
N GLN A 273 -11.42 -19.24 7.60
CA GLN A 273 -12.25 -18.49 8.55
C GLN A 273 -11.78 -17.04 8.73
N LYS A 274 -10.61 -16.69 8.20
CA LYS A 274 -10.02 -15.36 8.38
C LYS A 274 -10.72 -14.31 7.54
N ARG A 275 -10.79 -13.10 8.08
CA ARG A 275 -11.21 -11.89 7.38
C ARG A 275 -10.01 -10.98 7.31
N ILE A 276 -9.53 -10.67 6.12
CA ILE A 276 -8.25 -9.98 5.96
C ILE A 276 -8.50 -8.67 5.22
N PRO A 277 -8.41 -7.51 5.89
CA PRO A 277 -8.46 -6.22 5.22
C PRO A 277 -7.19 -5.94 4.42
N PHE A 278 -7.37 -5.48 3.19
CA PHE A 278 -6.33 -4.97 2.30
C PHE A 278 -6.51 -3.47 2.13
N TYR A 279 -5.53 -2.70 2.58
CA TYR A 279 -5.48 -1.25 2.41
C TYR A 279 -4.55 -0.92 1.24
N LEU A 280 -5.14 -0.51 0.11
CA LEU A 280 -4.43 -0.28 -1.15
C LEU A 280 -4.25 1.23 -1.37
N MET A 281 -3.11 1.77 -0.94
CA MET A 281 -2.76 3.18 -1.17
C MET A 281 -2.29 3.40 -2.61
N SER A 282 -2.70 4.51 -3.23
CA SER A 282 -2.47 4.75 -4.65
C SER A 282 -2.83 3.53 -5.51
N ASN A 283 -4.07 3.05 -5.39
CA ASN A 283 -4.44 1.76 -5.97
C ASN A 283 -4.31 1.73 -7.50
N GLN A 284 -3.45 0.86 -8.05
CA GLN A 284 -3.25 0.72 -9.50
C GLN A 284 -3.90 -0.52 -10.11
N LEU A 285 -4.74 -1.25 -9.36
CA LEU A 285 -5.26 -2.56 -9.81
C LEU A 285 -5.93 -2.52 -11.20
N PRO A 286 -6.89 -1.61 -11.49
CA PRO A 286 -7.48 -1.51 -12.82
C PRO A 286 -6.51 -1.23 -13.95
N LEU A 287 -5.47 -0.41 -13.72
CA LEU A 287 -4.46 -0.10 -14.72
C LEU A 287 -3.60 -1.33 -15.05
N LEU A 288 -3.11 -2.01 -14.01
CA LEU A 288 -2.17 -3.12 -14.13
C LEU A 288 -2.83 -4.42 -14.61
N GLU A 289 -4.17 -4.49 -14.58
CA GLU A 289 -4.94 -5.58 -15.16
C GLU A 289 -4.83 -5.65 -16.69
N MET A 290 -4.54 -4.53 -17.38
CA MET A 290 -4.50 -4.46 -18.85
C MET A 290 -3.44 -5.40 -19.48
N GLY A 291 -2.43 -5.80 -18.71
CA GLY A 291 -1.37 -6.72 -19.15
C GLY A 291 -1.56 -8.17 -18.70
N GLN A 292 -2.70 -8.51 -18.10
CA GLN A 292 -2.85 -9.75 -17.33
C GLN A 292 -3.86 -10.71 -17.94
N GLN A 293 -3.65 -11.99 -17.66
CA GLN A 293 -4.69 -12.99 -17.82
C GLN A 293 -5.62 -12.92 -16.59
N PRO A 294 -6.94 -13.01 -16.78
CA PRO A 294 -7.86 -13.05 -15.66
C PRO A 294 -7.55 -14.27 -14.77
N PRO A 295 -7.90 -14.22 -13.47
CA PRO A 295 -7.83 -15.38 -12.60
C PRO A 295 -8.60 -16.57 -13.15
N GLU A 296 -8.21 -17.78 -12.73
CA GLU A 296 -8.87 -19.02 -13.16
C GLU A 296 -10.34 -19.09 -12.70
N ILE A 297 -10.64 -18.50 -11.54
CA ILE A 297 -11.95 -18.54 -10.91
C ILE A 297 -12.48 -17.11 -10.78
N ILE A 298 -13.22 -16.66 -11.78
CA ILE A 298 -13.95 -15.39 -11.79
C ILE A 298 -15.46 -15.65 -11.87
N ASP A 299 -16.27 -14.62 -11.59
CA ASP A 299 -17.74 -14.67 -11.68
C ASP A 299 -18.44 -15.76 -10.85
N GLN A 300 -17.78 -16.26 -9.80
CA GLN A 300 -18.29 -17.35 -8.95
C GLN A 300 -18.41 -16.93 -7.48
N GLN A 301 -18.47 -15.62 -7.19
CA GLN A 301 -18.50 -15.11 -5.81
C GLN A 301 -19.62 -15.75 -4.98
N ASP A 302 -20.83 -15.89 -5.54
CA ASP A 302 -21.97 -16.48 -4.83
C ASP A 302 -21.72 -17.95 -4.44
N ASP A 303 -21.01 -18.71 -5.26
CA ASP A 303 -20.71 -20.12 -4.99
C ASP A 303 -19.66 -20.29 -3.88
N TYR A 304 -18.68 -19.38 -3.79
CA TYR A 304 -17.56 -19.47 -2.85
C TYR A 304 -17.78 -18.67 -1.55
N CYS A 305 -18.52 -17.57 -1.59
CA CYS A 305 -18.49 -16.56 -0.53
C CYS A 305 -19.79 -16.46 0.28
N ILE A 306 -20.88 -17.03 -0.21
CA ILE A 306 -22.15 -17.10 0.51
C ILE A 306 -22.19 -18.39 1.34
N PRO A 307 -22.48 -18.33 2.66
CA PRO A 307 -22.67 -19.52 3.47
C PRO A 307 -23.72 -20.46 2.86
N GLY A 308 -23.34 -21.72 2.64
CA GLY A 308 -24.18 -22.72 1.95
C GLY A 308 -24.06 -22.73 0.43
N GLY A 309 -23.24 -21.85 -0.15
CA GLY A 309 -22.84 -21.90 -1.56
C GLY A 309 -22.15 -23.22 -1.92
N LYS A 310 -22.23 -23.61 -3.19
CA LYS A 310 -21.79 -24.94 -3.66
C LYS A 310 -20.30 -25.21 -3.44
N LYS A 311 -19.49 -24.15 -3.44
CA LYS A 311 -18.03 -24.19 -3.29
C LYS A 311 -17.58 -23.39 -2.07
N TYR A 312 -18.48 -23.17 -1.10
CA TYR A 312 -18.18 -22.38 0.08
C TYR A 312 -16.97 -22.92 0.83
N ALA A 313 -16.81 -24.25 0.91
CA ALA A 313 -15.66 -24.91 1.54
C ALA A 313 -14.35 -24.81 0.74
N ASP A 314 -14.37 -24.29 -0.49
CA ASP A 314 -13.20 -24.20 -1.38
C ASP A 314 -12.65 -22.75 -1.49
N ARG A 315 -13.23 -21.82 -0.73
CA ARG A 315 -12.73 -20.44 -0.64
C ARG A 315 -11.34 -20.41 0.01
N LEU A 316 -10.61 -19.31 -0.17
CA LEU A 316 -9.32 -19.11 0.51
C LEU A 316 -9.51 -18.53 1.91
N VAL A 317 -10.39 -17.55 2.04
CA VAL A 317 -10.69 -16.80 3.26
C VAL A 317 -12.19 -16.58 3.38
N ALA A 318 -12.67 -16.18 4.57
CA ALA A 318 -14.08 -15.87 4.77
C ALA A 318 -14.47 -14.57 4.05
N SER A 319 -13.61 -13.57 4.10
CA SER A 319 -13.74 -12.34 3.30
C SER A 319 -12.40 -11.60 3.17
N THR A 320 -12.28 -10.84 2.09
CA THR A 320 -11.21 -9.86 1.89
C THR A 320 -11.85 -8.48 1.78
N SER A 321 -11.73 -7.64 2.80
CA SER A 321 -12.19 -6.26 2.68
C SER A 321 -11.13 -5.46 1.93
N ILE A 322 -11.40 -5.02 0.71
CA ILE A 322 -10.47 -4.22 -0.09
C ILE A 322 -10.83 -2.76 0.08
N ILE A 323 -9.99 -2.03 0.81
CA ILE A 323 -10.08 -0.59 1.01
C ILE A 323 -9.12 0.07 0.03
N ALA A 324 -9.64 0.57 -1.08
CA ALA A 324 -8.86 1.19 -2.16
C ALA A 324 -8.83 2.71 -2.03
N PHE A 325 -7.65 3.27 -1.76
CA PHE A 325 -7.42 4.71 -1.72
C PHE A 325 -6.92 5.21 -3.08
N SER A 326 -7.59 6.24 -3.59
CA SER A 326 -7.26 6.88 -4.87
C SER A 326 -7.44 8.39 -4.76
N ASP A 327 -6.43 9.15 -5.13
CA ASP A 327 -6.53 10.59 -5.33
C ASP A 327 -6.96 10.85 -6.77
N PRO A 328 -8.08 11.54 -7.02
CA PRO A 328 -8.49 11.93 -8.36
C PRO A 328 -7.42 12.73 -9.16
N ASN A 329 -6.44 13.32 -8.48
CA ASN A 329 -5.31 14.01 -9.11
C ASN A 329 -4.08 13.12 -9.33
N ASP A 330 -4.07 11.91 -8.80
CA ASP A 330 -3.07 10.90 -9.09
C ASP A 330 -3.40 10.24 -10.43
N LEU A 331 -2.52 10.46 -11.42
CA LEU A 331 -2.69 9.97 -12.78
C LEU A 331 -2.65 8.44 -12.90
N LEU A 332 -2.19 7.74 -11.85
CA LEU A 332 -1.99 6.31 -11.87
C LEU A 332 -2.88 5.55 -10.88
N SER A 333 -3.60 6.25 -9.99
CA SER A 333 -4.55 5.59 -9.08
C SER A 333 -5.95 5.47 -9.67
N TYR A 334 -6.65 4.40 -9.32
CA TYR A 334 -7.97 4.07 -9.82
C TYR A 334 -8.83 3.50 -8.70
N ALA A 335 -10.05 4.03 -8.55
CA ALA A 335 -11.10 3.32 -7.83
C ALA A 335 -11.39 1.97 -8.49
N ILE A 336 -11.88 1.01 -7.72
CA ILE A 336 -12.24 -0.33 -8.17
C ILE A 336 -13.78 -0.39 -8.31
N PRO A 337 -14.33 -0.39 -9.53
CA PRO A 337 -15.76 -0.65 -9.72
C PRO A 337 -16.16 -2.04 -9.21
N GLN A 338 -17.38 -2.21 -8.70
CA GLN A 338 -17.86 -3.51 -8.22
C GLN A 338 -17.82 -4.59 -9.33
N GLU A 339 -18.23 -4.23 -10.55
CA GLU A 339 -18.14 -5.13 -11.71
C GLU A 339 -16.69 -5.50 -12.05
N PHE A 340 -15.73 -4.59 -11.84
CA PHE A 340 -14.32 -4.92 -12.03
C PHE A 340 -13.89 -6.01 -11.05
N ALA A 341 -14.26 -5.88 -9.77
CA ALA A 341 -13.95 -6.90 -8.77
C ALA A 341 -14.56 -8.26 -9.12
N ARG A 342 -15.76 -8.25 -9.71
CA ARG A 342 -16.47 -9.46 -10.11
C ARG A 342 -15.75 -10.26 -11.20
N HIS A 343 -15.23 -9.56 -12.21
CA HIS A 343 -14.64 -10.15 -13.42
C HIS A 343 -13.12 -10.31 -13.38
N HIS A 344 -12.42 -9.61 -12.50
CA HIS A 344 -10.95 -9.55 -12.51
C HIS A 344 -10.29 -10.02 -11.21
N LEU A 345 -11.06 -10.28 -10.15
CA LEU A 345 -10.52 -10.82 -8.90
C LEU A 345 -10.93 -12.28 -8.70
N ASP A 346 -10.02 -13.07 -8.14
CA ASP A 346 -10.26 -14.47 -7.86
C ASP A 346 -11.41 -14.61 -6.84
N SER A 347 -12.48 -15.32 -7.23
CA SER A 347 -13.69 -15.46 -6.42
C SER A 347 -13.43 -16.15 -5.08
N ARG A 348 -12.33 -16.90 -4.93
CA ARG A 348 -11.94 -17.52 -3.65
C ARG A 348 -11.52 -16.51 -2.58
N LEU A 349 -11.18 -15.27 -2.98
CA LEU A 349 -10.80 -14.21 -2.06
C LEU A 349 -12.00 -13.55 -1.37
N CYS A 350 -13.22 -13.73 -1.89
CA CYS A 350 -14.41 -13.13 -1.32
C CYS A 350 -14.25 -11.64 -1.05
N ALA A 351 -13.84 -10.92 -2.10
CA ALA A 351 -13.52 -9.51 -2.05
C ALA A 351 -14.78 -8.64 -1.88
N GLU A 352 -14.75 -7.74 -0.90
CA GLU A 352 -15.73 -6.67 -0.72
C GLU A 352 -15.02 -5.32 -0.87
N ILE A 353 -15.47 -4.48 -1.81
CA ILE A 353 -14.75 -3.26 -2.17
C ILE A 353 -15.33 -2.03 -1.44
N THR A 354 -14.44 -1.26 -0.82
CA THR A 354 -14.67 0.12 -0.37
C THR A 354 -13.70 1.06 -1.08
N ASN A 355 -14.23 2.03 -1.82
CA ASN A 355 -13.44 3.03 -2.51
C ASN A 355 -13.35 4.32 -1.68
N ILE A 356 -12.14 4.83 -1.51
CA ILE A 356 -11.84 6.08 -0.81
C ILE A 356 -11.19 7.02 -1.81
N ASN A 357 -11.98 7.97 -2.32
CA ASN A 357 -11.52 9.02 -3.20
C ASN A 357 -11.05 10.20 -2.35
N ILE A 358 -9.74 10.39 -2.18
CA ILE A 358 -9.17 11.33 -1.22
C ILE A 358 -8.04 12.15 -1.85
N ASN A 359 -8.11 13.48 -1.73
CA ASN A 359 -6.99 14.32 -2.17
C ASN A 359 -5.90 14.33 -1.12
N VAL A 360 -4.79 13.64 -1.37
CA VAL A 360 -3.61 13.69 -0.48
C VAL A 360 -2.71 14.87 -0.85
N ALA A 361 -2.70 15.27 -2.13
CA ALA A 361 -2.08 16.52 -2.57
C ALA A 361 -2.97 17.74 -2.30
N HIS A 362 -2.34 18.85 -1.90
CA HIS A 362 -3.02 20.14 -1.83
C HIS A 362 -3.51 20.59 -3.20
N VAL A 363 -4.71 21.16 -3.22
CA VAL A 363 -5.35 21.72 -4.41
C VAL A 363 -5.28 23.24 -4.33
N ILE A 364 -4.65 23.86 -5.33
CA ILE A 364 -4.40 25.30 -5.41
C ILE A 364 -5.24 25.89 -6.56
N ASP A 365 -5.87 27.04 -6.37
CA ASP A 365 -6.54 27.78 -7.44
C ASP A 365 -5.53 28.68 -8.16
N MET A 366 -5.35 28.43 -9.45
CA MET A 366 -4.41 29.13 -10.32
C MET A 366 -4.99 30.46 -10.83
N PHE A 367 -5.42 31.33 -9.91
CA PHE A 367 -5.92 32.68 -10.19
C PHE A 367 -7.01 32.72 -11.26
N GLY A 368 -7.99 31.81 -11.16
CA GLY A 368 -9.10 31.70 -12.14
C GLY A 368 -8.75 30.99 -13.45
N MET A 369 -7.55 30.42 -13.59
CA MET A 369 -7.18 29.55 -14.71
C MET A 369 -7.52 28.06 -14.46
N GLY A 370 -8.10 27.75 -13.29
CA GLY A 370 -8.48 26.39 -12.87
C GLY A 370 -7.80 25.98 -11.57
N LYS A 371 -8.07 24.75 -11.12
CA LYS A 371 -7.44 24.13 -9.95
C LYS A 371 -6.26 23.26 -10.37
N PHE A 372 -5.20 23.24 -9.57
CA PHE A 372 -4.01 22.42 -9.79
C PHE A 372 -3.66 21.65 -8.52
N ALA A 373 -3.26 20.40 -8.68
CA ALA A 373 -2.65 19.58 -7.64
C ALA A 373 -1.40 18.92 -8.22
N ASN A 374 -0.37 18.75 -7.39
CA ASN A 374 0.85 18.10 -7.82
C ASN A 374 0.60 16.58 -8.00
N PRO A 375 0.70 16.02 -9.22
CA PRO A 375 0.38 14.62 -9.47
C PRO A 375 1.38 13.66 -8.81
N LEU A 376 2.63 14.08 -8.58
CA LEU A 376 3.60 13.27 -7.84
C LEU A 376 3.21 13.16 -6.37
N THR A 377 2.87 14.28 -5.73
CA THR A 377 2.36 14.28 -4.34
C THR A 377 1.05 13.50 -4.23
N ALA A 378 0.16 13.63 -5.23
CA ALA A 378 -1.08 12.87 -5.28
C ALA A 378 -0.83 11.36 -5.37
N HIS A 379 0.29 10.96 -5.98
CA HIS A 379 0.70 9.56 -6.09
C HIS A 379 1.38 9.02 -4.83
N THR A 380 2.21 9.82 -4.14
CA THR A 380 3.06 9.31 -3.06
C THR A 380 2.62 9.70 -1.67
N GLY A 381 1.73 10.68 -1.50
CA GLY A 381 1.42 11.32 -0.21
C GLY A 381 0.47 10.56 0.72
N TYR A 382 0.06 9.33 0.38
CA TYR A 382 -0.93 8.58 1.17
C TYR A 382 -0.40 8.14 2.54
N ASP A 383 0.87 7.76 2.59
CA ASP A 383 1.56 7.25 3.78
C ASP A 383 1.74 8.31 4.88
N SER A 384 1.55 9.57 4.51
CA SER A 384 1.78 10.75 5.32
C SER A 384 0.53 11.62 5.47
N ASP A 385 -0.61 11.23 4.91
CA ASP A 385 -1.90 11.90 5.13
C ASP A 385 -2.58 11.36 6.40
N ASP A 386 -2.93 12.25 7.33
CA ASP A 386 -3.55 11.86 8.62
C ASP A 386 -4.90 11.14 8.44
N ARG A 387 -5.68 11.49 7.41
CA ARG A 387 -6.98 10.86 7.18
C ARG A 387 -6.80 9.44 6.64
N VAL A 388 -5.81 9.21 5.78
CA VAL A 388 -5.50 7.85 5.29
C VAL A 388 -5.09 6.96 6.46
N VAL A 389 -4.19 7.45 7.32
CA VAL A 389 -3.75 6.72 8.53
C VAL A 389 -4.93 6.45 9.46
N ALA A 390 -5.76 7.46 9.75
CA ALA A 390 -6.95 7.32 10.59
C ALA A 390 -7.97 6.30 10.04
N LEU A 391 -8.20 6.29 8.72
CA LEU A 391 -9.07 5.30 8.09
C LEU A 391 -8.50 3.88 8.20
N ILE A 392 -7.19 3.69 8.08
CA ILE A 392 -6.55 2.38 8.27
C ILE A 392 -6.64 1.95 9.75
N ALA A 393 -6.39 2.88 10.68
CA ALA A 393 -6.38 2.62 12.11
C ALA A 393 -7.79 2.33 12.67
N GLU A 394 -8.75 3.19 12.39
CA GLU A 394 -10.05 3.23 13.10
C GLU A 394 -11.25 2.95 12.20
N GLY A 395 -11.05 3.01 10.87
CA GLY A 395 -12.10 2.75 9.89
C GLY A 395 -13.19 3.82 9.82
N ILE A 396 -14.38 3.40 9.40
CA ILE A 396 -15.56 4.25 9.25
C ILE A 396 -16.86 3.51 9.58
N GLY A 397 -17.84 4.25 10.10
CA GLY A 397 -19.17 3.73 10.43
C GLY A 397 -19.25 3.07 11.81
N THR A 398 -18.15 3.03 12.55
CA THR A 398 -18.08 2.46 13.91
C THR A 398 -17.98 3.56 14.98
N GLN A 399 -18.15 3.18 16.25
CA GLN A 399 -17.91 4.07 17.38
C GLN A 399 -16.46 4.59 17.43
N ASN A 400 -15.52 3.82 16.89
CA ASN A 400 -14.09 4.13 16.87
C ASN A 400 -13.74 5.14 15.77
N THR A 401 -14.59 5.42 14.79
CA THR A 401 -14.28 6.34 13.67
C THR A 401 -13.66 7.67 14.14
N ALA A 402 -12.47 8.00 13.65
CA ALA A 402 -11.72 9.20 14.02
C ALA A 402 -12.49 10.51 13.81
N ALA A 403 -12.20 11.50 14.65
CA ALA A 403 -12.81 12.83 14.55
C ALA A 403 -12.51 13.52 13.21
N ILE A 404 -11.26 13.41 12.72
CA ILE A 404 -10.86 13.99 11.44
C ILE A 404 -11.65 13.39 10.27
N ILE A 405 -12.01 12.10 10.33
CA ILE A 405 -12.81 11.45 9.29
C ILE A 405 -14.26 11.92 9.33
N LYS A 406 -14.85 12.01 10.52
CA LYS A 406 -16.21 12.55 10.70
C LYS A 406 -16.34 14.00 10.22
N GLU A 407 -15.28 14.79 10.35
CA GLU A 407 -15.27 16.19 9.94
C GLU A 407 -14.96 16.38 8.45
N ARG A 408 -14.05 15.56 7.89
CA ARG A 408 -13.42 15.85 6.59
C ARG A 408 -13.84 14.90 5.47
N CYS A 409 -14.54 13.81 5.76
CA CYS A 409 -14.93 12.82 4.77
C CYS A 409 -16.45 12.67 4.68
N ASP A 410 -16.96 12.61 3.45
CA ASP A 410 -18.34 12.25 3.16
C ASP A 410 -18.43 10.75 2.87
N TRP A 411 -19.28 10.01 3.58
CA TRP A 411 -19.46 8.58 3.38
C TRP A 411 -20.83 8.26 2.80
N VAL A 412 -20.82 7.47 1.72
CA VAL A 412 -21.99 6.86 1.10
C VAL A 412 -21.93 5.36 1.37
N GLU A 413 -22.79 4.90 2.26
CA GLU A 413 -22.89 3.50 2.67
C GLU A 413 -23.56 2.65 1.58
N TYR A 414 -22.97 1.49 1.29
CA TYR A 414 -23.63 0.41 0.54
C TYR A 414 -24.38 -0.51 1.50
N VAL A 415 -25.59 -0.94 1.13
CA VAL A 415 -26.53 -1.64 2.02
C VAL A 415 -26.86 -3.07 1.59
N ASP A 416 -26.23 -3.54 0.50
CA ASP A 416 -26.51 -4.83 -0.15
C ASP A 416 -25.32 -5.81 -0.13
#